data_AF-A0A353G8R3-F1
#
_entry.id   AF-A0A353G8R3-F1
#
_cell.length_a   1.000
_cell.length_b   1.000
_cell.length_c   1.000
_cell.angle_alpha   90.00
_cell.angle_beta   90.00
_cell.angle_gamma   90.00
#
_symmetry.space_group_name_H-M   'P 1'
#
loop_
_entity.id
_entity.type
_entity.pdbx_description
1 polymer ?
#
loop_
_entity_poly.entity_id
_entity_poly.type
_entity_poly.pdbx_seq_one_letter_code
_entity_poly.pdbx_strand_id
1 'polypeptide(L)'
;MTPSQTLILYACNTGLFLLSIAFFLTVYRVIRGPTLPDRVLALDMLVGIVIGFIAVFAIRTGYTLYVDVAISLGLVGFLATVAFARFIMVRGILGETAETEPAIRAVAEQIAVEKAKKTRREKRDSNKSHPSQKETK
;
A
#
# COMPACT_ATOMS: atom_id res chain seq x y z
N MET A 1 -7.28 -41.44 -31.57
CA MET A 1 -6.70 -40.28 -30.89
C MET A 1 -5.19 -40.33 -31.10
N THR A 2 -4.57 -39.24 -31.54
CA THR A 2 -3.10 -39.24 -31.68
C THR A 2 -2.45 -39.19 -30.28
N PRO A 3 -1.31 -39.87 -30.05
CA PRO A 3 -0.63 -39.85 -28.75
C PRO A 3 -0.33 -38.42 -28.24
N SER A 4 -0.07 -37.49 -29.15
CA SER A 4 0.13 -36.06 -28.85
C SER A 4 -1.10 -35.39 -28.25
N GLN A 5 -2.30 -35.69 -28.76
CA GLN A 5 -3.55 -35.11 -28.25
C GLN A 5 -3.85 -35.58 -26.83
N THR A 6 -3.60 -36.86 -26.52
CA THR A 6 -3.77 -37.39 -25.18
C THR A 6 -2.85 -36.72 -24.16
N LEU A 7 -1.59 -36.48 -24.51
CA LEU A 7 -0.65 -35.79 -23.61
C LEU A 7 -1.11 -34.37 -23.27
N ILE A 8 -1.54 -33.61 -24.28
CA ILE A 8 -2.04 -32.23 -24.08
C ILE A 8 -3.29 -32.23 -23.20
N LEU A 9 -4.21 -33.18 -23.41
CA LEU A 9 -5.43 -33.29 -22.60
C LEU A 9 -5.13 -33.59 -21.12
N TYR A 10 -4.24 -34.56 -20.84
CA TYR A 10 -3.84 -34.87 -19.46
C TYR A 10 -3.11 -33.69 -18.80
N ALA A 11 -2.22 -33.01 -19.53
CA ALA A 11 -1.52 -31.82 -19.03
C ALA A 11 -2.51 -30.70 -18.70
N CYS A 12 -3.46 -30.40 -19.60
CA CYS A 12 -4.47 -29.37 -19.38
C CYS A 12 -5.39 -29.70 -18.20
N ASN A 13 -5.85 -30.96 -18.09
CA ASN A 13 -6.72 -31.37 -17.00
C ASN A 13 -6.02 -31.28 -15.64
N THR A 14 -4.75 -31.69 -15.59
CA THR A 14 -3.92 -31.57 -14.38
C THR A 14 -3.65 -30.11 -14.03
N GLY A 15 -3.37 -29.26 -15.02
CA GLY A 15 -3.21 -27.82 -14.84
C GLY A 15 -4.47 -27.14 -14.30
N LEU A 16 -5.65 -27.44 -14.87
CA LEU A 16 -6.93 -26.94 -14.37
C LEU A 16 -7.23 -27.39 -12.94
N PHE A 17 -6.89 -28.63 -12.60
CA PHE A 17 -7.05 -29.16 -11.25
C PHE A 17 -6.18 -28.40 -10.24
N LEU A 18 -4.89 -28.20 -10.54
CA LEU A 18 -3.97 -27.44 -9.70
C LEU A 18 -4.39 -25.97 -9.57
N LEU A 19 -4.81 -25.33 -10.67
CA LEU A 19 -5.32 -23.96 -10.66
C LEU A 19 -6.59 -23.83 -9.83
N SER A 20 -7.47 -24.85 -9.84
CA SER A 20 -8.68 -24.86 -9.02
C SER A 20 -8.34 -24.90 -7.53
N ILE A 21 -7.37 -25.74 -7.13
CA ILE A 21 -6.88 -25.77 -5.75
C ILE A 21 -6.28 -24.41 -5.37
N ALA A 22 -5.43 -23.85 -6.22
CA ALA A 22 -4.83 -22.53 -6.00
C ALA A 22 -5.87 -21.42 -5.89
N PHE A 23 -6.95 -21.48 -6.68
CA PHE A 23 -8.07 -20.55 -6.62
C PHE A 23 -8.74 -20.58 -5.25
N PHE A 24 -9.12 -21.76 -4.76
CA PHE A 24 -9.76 -21.88 -3.44
C PHE A 24 -8.84 -21.43 -2.30
N LEU A 25 -7.56 -21.77 -2.34
CA LEU A 25 -6.57 -21.32 -1.36
C LEU A 25 -6.42 -19.80 -1.36
N THR A 26 -6.36 -19.19 -2.54
CA THR A 26 -6.22 -17.74 -2.69
C THR A 26 -7.47 -17.00 -2.24
N VAL A 27 -8.66 -17.49 -2.60
CA VAL A 27 -9.94 -16.94 -2.12
C VAL A 27 -10.02 -17.02 -0.59
N TYR A 28 -9.60 -18.14 0.00
CA TYR A 28 -9.53 -18.26 1.46
C TYR A 28 -8.59 -17.21 2.07
N ARG A 29 -7.42 -16.97 1.47
CA ARG A 29 -6.47 -15.94 1.91
C ARG A 29 -7.03 -14.52 1.77
N VAL A 30 -7.77 -14.21 0.70
CA VAL A 30 -8.42 -12.90 0.51
C VAL A 30 -9.38 -12.60 1.67
N ILE A 31 -10.14 -13.60 2.13
CA ILE A 31 -11.15 -13.42 3.19
C ILE A 31 -10.49 -13.37 4.58
N ARG A 32 -9.55 -14.28 4.86
CA ARG A 32 -8.91 -14.42 6.18
C ARG A 32 -7.67 -13.54 6.38
N GLY A 33 -7.21 -12.82 5.36
CA GLY A 33 -6.01 -11.99 5.41
C GLY A 33 -6.03 -11.01 6.59
N PRO A 34 -4.97 -10.98 7.42
CA PRO A 34 -4.94 -10.19 8.66
C PRO A 34 -4.81 -8.67 8.39
N THR A 35 -4.16 -8.28 7.31
CA THR A 35 -3.88 -6.87 6.98
C THR A 35 -4.48 -6.49 5.62
N LEU A 36 -4.79 -5.20 5.43
CA LEU A 36 -5.29 -4.69 4.14
C LEU A 36 -4.33 -4.97 2.97
N PRO A 37 -3.00 -4.74 3.10
CA PRO A 37 -2.05 -5.08 2.04
C PRO A 37 -2.02 -6.57 1.68
N ASP A 38 -2.15 -7.46 2.67
CA ASP A 38 -2.12 -8.91 2.43
C ASP A 38 -3.35 -9.37 1.63
N ARG A 39 -4.52 -8.75 1.86
CA ARG A 39 -5.73 -9.01 1.07
C ARG A 39 -5.59 -8.52 -0.37
N VAL A 40 -5.00 -7.34 -0.58
CA VAL A 40 -4.75 -6.80 -1.93
C VAL A 40 -3.77 -7.67 -2.69
N LEU A 41 -2.71 -8.15 -2.03
CA LEU A 41 -1.76 -9.08 -2.63
C LEU A 41 -2.42 -10.42 -2.99
N ALA A 42 -3.31 -10.93 -2.13
CA ALA A 42 -4.08 -12.14 -2.44
C ALA A 42 -5.04 -11.93 -3.62
N LEU A 43 -5.63 -10.73 -3.78
CA LEU A 43 -6.44 -10.39 -4.95
C LEU A 43 -5.60 -10.33 -6.24
N ASP A 44 -4.37 -9.80 -6.18
CA ASP A 44 -3.43 -9.83 -7.31
C ASP A 44 -3.13 -11.27 -7.76
N MET A 45 -2.82 -12.14 -6.80
CA MET A 45 -2.61 -13.57 -7.06
C MET A 45 -3.85 -14.23 -7.68
N LEU A 46 -5.05 -13.81 -7.28
CA LEU A 46 -6.30 -14.32 -7.86
C LEU A 46 -6.42 -13.95 -9.35
N VAL A 47 -6.03 -12.73 -9.72
CA VAL A 47 -5.97 -12.31 -11.14
C VAL A 47 -4.99 -13.18 -11.92
N GLY A 48 -3.80 -13.45 -11.36
CA GLY A 48 -2.81 -14.37 -11.95
C GLY A 48 -3.36 -15.78 -12.17
N ILE A 49 -4.12 -16.32 -11.22
CA ILE A 49 -4.78 -17.63 -11.34
C ILE A 49 -5.82 -17.62 -12.46
N VAL A 50 -6.63 -16.56 -12.56
CA VAL A 50 -7.61 -16.39 -13.65
C VAL A 50 -6.93 -16.34 -15.02
N ILE A 51 -5.82 -15.60 -15.14
CA ILE A 51 -5.00 -15.58 -16.37
C ILE A 51 -4.48 -16.98 -16.68
N GLY A 52 -4.01 -17.73 -15.67
CA GLY A 52 -3.61 -19.12 -15.82
C GLY A 52 -4.73 -20.02 -16.35
N PHE A 53 -5.96 -19.86 -15.84
CA PHE A 53 -7.14 -20.58 -16.35
C PHE A 53 -7.37 -20.28 -17.83
N ILE A 54 -7.38 -19.00 -18.20
CA ILE A 54 -7.61 -18.56 -19.58
C ILE A 54 -6.51 -19.10 -20.50
N ALA A 55 -5.25 -19.11 -20.06
CA ALA A 55 -4.14 -19.66 -20.82
C ALA A 55 -4.30 -21.17 -21.10
N VAL A 56 -4.72 -21.96 -20.11
CA VAL A 56 -4.98 -23.39 -20.32
C VAL A 56 -6.20 -23.61 -21.23
N PHE A 57 -7.23 -22.76 -21.13
CA PHE A 57 -8.36 -22.77 -22.06
C PHE A 57 -7.94 -22.43 -23.50
N ALA A 58 -7.01 -21.49 -23.69
CA ALA A 58 -6.44 -21.17 -25.00
C ALA A 58 -5.77 -22.39 -25.63
N ILE A 59 -4.99 -23.15 -24.84
CA ILE A 59 -4.33 -24.37 -25.30
C ILE A 59 -5.36 -25.45 -25.66
N ARG A 60 -6.43 -25.62 -24.86
CA ARG A 60 -7.47 -26.64 -25.14
C ARG A 60 -8.31 -26.34 -26.37
N THR A 61 -8.62 -25.07 -26.60
CA THR A 61 -9.51 -24.64 -27.69
C THR A 61 -8.76 -24.32 -28.98
N GLY A 62 -7.47 -23.99 -28.88
CA GLY A 62 -6.64 -23.56 -30.00
C GLY A 62 -6.90 -22.12 -30.45
N TYR A 63 -7.80 -21.38 -29.81
CA TYR A 63 -8.09 -19.99 -30.16
C TYR A 63 -7.13 -19.03 -29.47
N THR A 64 -6.35 -18.29 -30.26
CA THR A 64 -5.40 -17.27 -29.77
C THR A 64 -6.09 -16.09 -29.11
N LEU A 65 -7.38 -15.84 -29.40
CA LEU A 65 -8.18 -14.78 -28.79
C LEU A 65 -8.14 -14.81 -27.25
N TYR A 66 -8.08 -16.00 -26.65
CA TYR A 66 -7.98 -16.14 -25.20
C TYR A 66 -6.65 -15.60 -24.65
N VAL A 67 -5.56 -15.69 -25.42
CA VAL A 67 -4.25 -15.17 -25.04
C VAL A 67 -4.29 -13.63 -24.99
N ASP A 68 -4.95 -12.99 -25.95
CA ASP A 68 -5.10 -11.53 -25.97
C ASP A 68 -5.91 -11.04 -24.75
N VAL A 69 -6.96 -11.76 -24.39
CA VAL A 69 -7.75 -11.50 -23.18
C VAL A 69 -6.89 -11.69 -21.92
N ALA A 70 -6.08 -12.74 -21.85
CA ALA A 70 -5.20 -12.99 -20.71
C ALA A 70 -4.15 -11.87 -20.53
N ILE A 71 -3.52 -11.41 -21.62
CA ILE A 71 -2.55 -10.31 -21.58
C ILE A 71 -3.24 -9.01 -21.14
N SER A 72 -4.41 -8.72 -21.69
CA SER A 72 -5.20 -7.53 -21.34
C SER A 72 -5.59 -7.53 -19.86
N LEU A 73 -6.06 -8.67 -19.34
CA LEU A 73 -6.37 -8.83 -17.92
C LEU A 73 -5.12 -8.72 -17.04
N GLY A 74 -3.96 -9.20 -17.50
CA GLY A 74 -2.68 -9.02 -16.81
C GLY A 74 -2.31 -7.55 -16.63
N LEU A 75 -2.42 -6.76 -17.70
CA LEU A 75 -2.14 -5.33 -17.66
C LEU A 75 -3.13 -4.58 -16.75
N VAL A 76 -4.43 -4.85 -16.89
CA VAL A 76 -5.46 -4.21 -16.07
C VAL A 76 -5.34 -4.62 -14.60
N GLY A 77 -5.09 -5.89 -14.33
CA GLY A 77 -4.89 -6.42 -12.98
C GLY A 77 -3.69 -5.77 -12.29
N PHE A 78 -2.55 -5.71 -12.98
CA PHE A 78 -1.35 -5.07 -12.46
C PHE A 78 -1.56 -3.57 -12.19
N LEU A 79 -2.22 -2.85 -13.10
CA LEU A 79 -2.54 -1.43 -12.88
C LEU A 79 -3.45 -1.24 -11.67
N ALA A 80 -4.45 -2.11 -11.49
CA ALA A 80 -5.34 -2.07 -10.33
C ALA A 80 -4.57 -2.28 -9.03
N THR A 81 -3.62 -3.23 -8.99
CA THR A 81 -2.87 -3.54 -7.77
C THR A 81 -1.84 -2.46 -7.43
N VAL A 82 -1.20 -1.85 -8.43
CA VAL A 82 -0.38 -0.63 -8.25
C VAL A 82 -1.22 0.53 -7.73
N ALA A 83 -2.43 0.74 -8.27
CA ALA A 83 -3.33 1.79 -7.80
C ALA A 83 -3.76 1.56 -6.34
N PHE A 84 -4.09 0.32 -5.96
CA PHE A 84 -4.38 -0.04 -4.58
C PHE A 84 -3.18 0.16 -3.65
N ALA A 85 -1.98 -0.24 -4.06
CA ALA A 85 -0.75 -0.03 -3.28
C ALA A 85 -0.51 1.47 -3.02
N ARG A 86 -0.67 2.30 -4.07
CA ARG A 86 -0.61 3.77 -3.93
C ARG A 86 -1.67 4.31 -2.98
N PHE A 87 -2.90 3.84 -3.11
CA PHE A 87 -4.00 4.26 -2.24
C PHE A 87 -3.74 3.93 -0.76
N ILE A 88 -3.27 2.71 -0.48
CA ILE A 88 -2.93 2.28 0.88
C ILE A 88 -1.79 3.12 1.45
N MET A 89 -0.73 3.36 0.66
CA MET A 89 0.42 4.18 1.07
C MET A 89 0.00 5.61 1.40
N VAL A 90 -0.77 6.25 0.52
CA VAL A 90 -1.23 7.65 0.72
C VAL A 90 -2.12 7.76 1.96
N ARG A 91 -3.04 6.80 2.18
CA ARG A 91 -3.87 6.79 3.39
C ARG A 91 -3.07 6.52 4.66
N GLY A 92 -2.04 5.69 4.61
CA GLY A 92 -1.12 5.48 5.73
C GLY A 92 -0.43 6.78 6.14
N ILE A 93 0.16 7.49 5.18
CA ILE A 93 0.85 8.77 5.41
C ILE A 93 -0.09 9.84 5.98
N LEU A 94 -1.33 9.94 5.48
CA LEU A 94 -2.33 10.89 5.97
C LEU A 94 -2.75 10.59 7.42
N GLY A 95 -2.82 9.32 7.80
CA GLY A 95 -3.07 8.93 9.19
C GLY A 95 -1.94 9.37 10.12
N GLU A 96 -0.70 9.11 9.72
CA GLU A 96 0.50 9.45 10.50
C GLU A 96 0.66 10.98 10.67
N THR A 97 0.39 11.75 9.62
CA THR A 97 0.43 13.22 9.69
C THR A 97 -0.67 13.79 10.57
N ALA A 98 -1.89 13.26 10.54
CA ALA A 98 -2.99 13.72 11.40
C ALA A 98 -2.72 13.49 12.90
N GLU A 99 -2.06 12.40 13.27
CA GLU A 99 -1.68 12.13 14.66
C GLU A 99 -0.48 12.97 15.11
N THR A 100 0.48 13.20 14.21
CA THR A 100 1.72 13.93 14.54
C THR A 100 1.51 15.45 14.53
N GLU A 101 0.55 15.97 13.78
CA GLU A 101 0.26 17.41 13.66
C GLU A 101 -0.09 18.11 15.00
N PRO A 102 -1.00 17.61 15.86
CA PRO A 102 -1.25 18.21 17.17
C PRO A 102 -0.04 18.12 18.10
N ALA A 103 0.75 17.06 18.02
CA ALA A 103 1.98 16.90 18.82
C ALA A 103 3.07 17.89 18.40
N ILE A 104 3.30 18.07 17.09
CA ILE A 104 4.24 19.07 16.56
C ILE A 104 3.79 20.49 16.92
N ARG A 105 2.49 20.79 16.82
CA ARG A 105 1.93 22.09 17.21
C ARG A 105 2.14 22.37 18.70
N ALA A 106 1.87 21.39 19.56
CA ALA A 106 2.08 21.54 21.01
C ALA A 106 3.57 21.76 21.36
N VAL A 107 4.49 21.04 20.71
CA VAL A 107 5.94 21.22 20.91
C VAL A 107 6.39 22.60 20.40
N ALA A 108 5.90 23.04 19.24
CA ALA A 108 6.21 24.36 18.68
C ALA A 108 5.73 25.50 19.60
N GLU A 109 4.53 25.37 20.16
CA GLU A 109 3.97 26.33 21.12
C GLU A 109 4.79 26.38 22.42
N GLN A 110 5.18 25.23 22.98
CA GLN A 110 6.05 25.16 24.15
C GLN A 110 7.40 25.83 23.91
N ILE A 111 8.03 25.58 22.75
CA ILE A 111 9.30 26.21 22.39
C ILE A 111 9.15 27.74 22.26
N ALA A 112 8.03 28.22 21.70
CA ALA A 112 7.75 29.65 21.58
C ALA A 112 7.58 30.31 22.97
N VAL A 113 6.86 29.66 23.88
CA VAL A 113 6.67 30.13 25.27
C VAL A 113 8.00 30.14 26.04
N GLU A 114 8.82 29.10 25.91
CA GLU A 114 10.12 28.98 26.56
C GLU A 114 11.10 30.06 26.08
N LYS A 115 11.17 30.29 24.76
CA LYS A 115 11.95 31.39 24.17
C LYS A 115 11.47 32.75 24.68
N ALA A 116 10.16 32.99 24.69
CA ALA A 116 9.60 34.24 25.18
C ALA A 116 9.94 34.51 26.66
N LYS A 117 9.89 33.48 27.52
CA LYS A 117 10.33 33.58 28.92
C LYS A 117 11.82 33.90 29.05
N LYS A 118 12.66 33.24 28.25
CA LYS A 118 14.12 33.44 28.27
C LYS A 118 14.50 34.85 27.85
N THR A 119 13.92 35.36 26.76
CA THR A 119 14.12 36.75 26.31
C THR A 119 13.65 37.76 27.35
N ARG A 120 12.54 37.48 28.05
CA ARG A 120 12.01 38.36 29.11
C ARG A 120 12.88 38.36 30.37
N ARG A 121 13.54 37.24 30.71
CA ARG A 121 14.53 37.14 31.80
C ARG A 121 15.80 37.92 31.47
N GLU A 122 16.38 37.73 30.28
CA GLU A 122 17.57 38.47 29.83
C GLU A 122 17.34 39.99 29.84
N LYS A 123 16.17 40.47 29.39
CA LYS A 123 15.82 41.90 29.43
C LYS A 123 15.66 42.45 30.86
N ARG A 124 15.17 41.63 31.80
CA ARG A 124 15.00 42.02 33.21
C ARG A 124 16.34 42.09 33.93
N ASP A 125 17.26 41.17 33.62
CA ASP A 125 18.59 41.12 34.21
C ASP A 125 19.48 42.24 33.66
N SER A 126 19.36 42.58 32.36
CA SER A 126 20.00 43.76 31.75
C SER A 126 19.47 45.10 32.31
N ASN A 127 18.19 45.19 32.68
CA ASN A 127 17.64 46.42 33.28
C ASN A 127 18.01 46.59 34.76
N LYS A 128 18.39 45.50 35.46
CA LYS A 128 18.82 45.52 36.86
C LYS A 128 20.29 45.90 37.05
N SER A 129 21.13 45.72 36.03
CA SER A 129 22.58 46.03 36.08
C SER A 129 22.92 47.50 35.78
N HIS A 130 21.94 48.34 35.42
CA HIS A 130 22.07 49.80 35.39
C HIS A 130 20.95 50.47 36.22
N PRO A 131 21.00 50.42 37.56
CA PRO A 131 20.03 51.09 38.41
C PRO A 131 20.34 52.57 38.65
N SER A 132 21.45 53.11 38.14
CA SER A 132 21.97 54.42 38.58
C SER A 132 22.20 55.39 37.42
N GLN A 133 21.12 56.02 36.93
CA GLN A 133 21.19 57.32 36.21
C GLN A 133 19.82 57.98 36.01
N LYS A 134 18.88 57.82 36.95
CA LYS A 134 17.59 58.53 36.94
C LYS A 134 17.26 59.17 38.29
N GLU A 135 18.24 59.79 38.93
CA GLU A 135 18.04 60.80 39.96
C GLU A 135 19.15 61.85 39.87
N THR A 136 19.09 62.70 38.85
CA THR A 136 19.74 64.01 38.90
C THR A 136 18.75 65.03 38.39
N LYS A 137 18.08 65.60 39.38
CA LYS A 137 17.45 66.91 39.32
C LYS A 137 18.53 67.98 39.28
#